data_AF-W0TL85-F1
#
_entry.id   AF-W0TL85-F1
#
_cell.length_a   1.000
_cell.length_b   1.000
_cell.length_c   1.000
_cell.angle_alpha   90.00
_cell.angle_beta   90.00
_cell.angle_gamma   90.00
#
_symmetry.space_group_name_H-M   'P 1'
#
loop_
_entity.id
_entity.type
_entity.pdbx_description
1 polymer ?
#
loop_
_entity_poly.entity_id
_entity_poly.type
_entity_poly.pdbx_seq_one_letter_code
_entity_poly.pdbx_strand_id
1 'polypeptide(L)' 'MPQLIPDPWFYIFILIWLIFILILPSKINNYKMFNKLNSRTINMHKTTWPWPWT' A
#
# COMPACT_ATOMS: atom_id res chain seq x y z
N MET A 1 29.62 31.22 -1.63
CA MET A 1 30.13 30.73 -0.33
C MET A 1 30.81 29.39 -0.56
N PRO A 2 32.03 29.14 -0.04
CA PRO A 2 32.75 27.87 -0.23
C PRO A 2 32.06 26.64 0.41
N GLN A 3 30.95 26.86 1.11
CA GLN A 3 30.13 25.83 1.76
C GLN A 3 29.12 25.15 0.81
N LEU A 4 28.94 25.71 -0.39
CA LEU A 4 28.10 25.17 -1.46
C LEU A 4 28.92 24.37 -2.47
N ILE A 5 30.02 23.73 -2.05
CA ILE A 5 30.74 22.80 -2.91
C ILE A 5 30.02 21.44 -2.77
N PRO A 6 29.19 21.04 -3.75
CA PRO A 6 28.37 19.82 -3.67
C PRO A 6 29.21 18.56 -3.79
N ASP A 7 30.48 18.65 -4.17
CA ASP A 7 31.39 17.52 -4.23
C ASP A 7 31.96 17.17 -2.85
N PRO A 8 31.93 15.89 -2.43
CA PRO A 8 31.39 14.70 -3.11
C PRO A 8 29.94 14.34 -2.71
N TRP A 9 29.31 15.12 -1.84
CA TRP A 9 28.05 14.78 -1.18
C TRP A 9 26.84 14.63 -2.11
N PHE A 10 26.77 15.44 -3.17
CA PHE A 10 25.67 15.37 -4.13
C PHE A 10 25.69 14.08 -4.92
N TYR A 11 26.88 13.56 -5.25
CA TYR A 11 27.03 12.27 -5.91
C TYR A 11 26.55 11.13 -5.00
N ILE A 12 26.95 11.15 -3.72
CA ILE A 12 26.51 10.16 -2.73
C ILE A 12 24.99 10.22 -2.56
N PHE A 13 24.41 11.42 -2.50
CA PHE A 13 22.97 11.61 -2.38
C PHE A 13 22.20 11.02 -3.57
N ILE A 14 22.63 11.30 -4.80
CA ILE A 14 22.01 10.74 -6.00
C ILE A 14 22.13 9.21 -6.01
N LEU A 15 23.28 8.68 -5.64
CA LEU A 15 23.53 7.24 -5.63
C LEU A 15 22.64 6.52 -4.61
N ILE A 16 22.48 7.08 -3.42
CA ILE A 16 21.54 6.58 -2.40
C ILE A 16 20.09 6.63 -2.91
N TRP A 17 19.69 7.74 -3.52
CA TRP A 17 18.34 7.89 -4.10
C TRP A 17 18.06 6.86 -5.20
N LEU A 18 19.04 6.60 -6.07
CA LEU A 18 18.91 5.65 -7.17
C LEU A 18 18.77 4.22 -6.65
N ILE A 19 19.52 3.87 -5.60
CA ILE A 19 19.36 2.58 -4.89
C ILE A 19 17.96 2.44 -4.30
N PHE A 20 17.44 3.48 -3.63
CA PHE A 20 16.10 3.43 -3.06
C PHE A 20 15.03 3.25 -4.15
N ILE A 21 15.09 4.01 -5.25
CA ILE A 21 14.11 3.90 -6.34
C ILE A 21 14.13 2.50 -6.98
N LEU A 22 15.29 1.84 -7.08
CA LEU A 22 15.37 0.49 -7.64
C LEU A 22 14.87 -0.59 -6.68
N ILE A 23 15.11 -0.45 -5.37
CA ILE A 23 14.80 -1.49 -4.37
C ILE A 23 13.37 -1.38 -3.83
N LEU A 24 12.87 -0.17 -3.57
CA LEU A 24 11.53 0.04 -3.00
C LEU A 24 10.38 -0.57 -3.82
N PRO A 25 10.29 -0.41 -5.16
CA PRO A 25 9.14 -0.91 -5.92
C PRO A 25 9.06 -2.43 -5.92
N SER A 26 10.19 -3.16 -5.89
CA SER A 26 10.18 -4.62 -5.83
C SER A 26 9.56 -5.13 -4.53
N LYS A 27 9.79 -4.41 -3.42
CA LYS A 27 9.22 -4.73 -2.11
C LYS A 27 7.76 -4.31 -2.00
N ILE A 28 7.41 -3.16 -2.55
CA ILE A 28 6.05 -2.61 -2.44
C ILE A 28 5.06 -3.31 -3.38
N ASN A 29 5.48 -3.74 -4.56
CA ASN A 29 4.58 -4.39 -5.53
C ASN A 29 4.09 -5.78 -5.06
N ASN A 30 4.73 -6.38 -4.05
CA ASN A 30 4.25 -7.62 -3.42
C ASN A 30 3.09 -7.40 -2.44
N TYR A 31 2.74 -6.15 -2.12
CA TYR A 31 1.57 -5.87 -1.29
C TYR A 31 0.30 -6.06 -2.12
N LYS A 32 -0.39 -7.18 -1.89
CA LYS A 32 -1.76 -7.35 -2.34
C LYS A 32 -2.63 -6.31 -1.65
N MET A 33 -3.08 -5.30 -2.40
CA MET A 33 -4.02 -4.30 -1.92
C MET A 33 -5.34 -5.03 -1.58
N PHE A 34 -5.65 -5.19 -0.29
CA PHE A 34 -6.89 -5.80 0.18
C PHE A 34 -8.05 -4.80 0.06
N ASN A 35 -8.28 -4.28 -1.15
CA ASN A 35 -9.34 -3.30 -1.40
C ASN A 35 -10.50 -3.90 -2.19
N LYS A 36 -10.87 -5.13 -1.82
CA LYS A 36 -12.20 -5.63 -2.11
C LYS A 36 -12.93 -5.73 -0.79
N LEU A 37 -13.49 -4.61 -0.33
CA LEU A 37 -14.75 -4.68 0.40
C LEU A 37 -15.68 -5.41 -0.55
N ASN A 38 -15.77 -6.72 -0.31
CA ASN A 38 -16.64 -7.60 -1.05
C ASN A 38 -18.01 -6.97 -0.89
N SER A 39 -18.50 -6.32 -1.95
CA SER A 39 -19.91 -5.98 -2.10
C SER A 39 -20.63 -7.31 -2.22
N ARG A 40 -20.60 -8.13 -1.16
CA ARG A 40 -21.68 -9.03 -0.87
C ARG A 40 -22.82 -8.07 -0.61
N THR A 41 -23.54 -7.75 -1.68
CA THR A 41 -24.99 -7.68 -1.62
C THR A 41 -25.38 -8.98 -0.95
N ILE A 42 -25.38 -8.96 0.39
CA ILE A 42 -26.03 -9.97 1.18
C ILE A 42 -27.47 -9.77 0.72
N ASN A 43 -27.89 -10.59 -0.24
CA ASN A 43 -29.29 -10.86 -0.40
C ASN A 43 -29.68 -11.41 0.97
N MET A 44 -30.08 -10.51 1.87
CA MET A 44 -30.79 -10.83 3.10
C MET A 44 -32.08 -11.44 2.58
N HIS A 45 -32.00 -12.71 2.18
CA HIS A 45 -33.12 -13.60 2.26
C HIS A 45 -33.55 -13.45 3.72
N LYS A 46 -34.64 -12.71 3.92
CA LYS A 46 -35.31 -12.59 5.20
C LYS A 46 -35.71 -14.01 5.55
N THR A 47 -34.82 -14.76 6.18
CA THR A 47 -35.16 -15.98 6.88
C THR A 47 -35.89 -15.49 8.11
N THR A 48 -37.18 -15.21 7.95
CA THR A 48 -38.11 -14.96 9.04
C THR A 48 -38.09 -16.23 9.86
N TRP A 49 -37.35 -16.20 10.97
CA TRP A 49 -37.31 -17.31 11.92
C TRP A 49 -38.70 -17.43 12.54
N PRO A 50 -39.49 -18.47 12.25
CA PRO A 50 -40.79 -18.61 12.87
C PRO A 50 -40.52 -19.03 14.31
N TRP A 51 -40.73 -18.10 15.23
CA TRP A 51 -40.66 -18.39 16.66
C TRP A 51 -41.73 -19.45 16.99
N PRO A 52 -41.45 -20.43 17.87
CA PRO A 52 -42.29 -21.63 17.99
C PRO A 52 -43.53 -21.43 18.88
N TRP A 53 -43.93 -20.19 19.18
CA TRP A 53 -45.03 -19.89 20.13
C TRP A 53 -46.13 -19.03 19.51
N THR A 54 -46.45 -19.25 18.24
CA THR A 54 -47.78 -18.98 17.67
C THR A 54 -48.42 -20.30 17.33
#